data_AF-A0A7W1THU9-F1
#
_entry.id   AF-A0A7W1THU9-F1
#
_cell.length_a   1.000
_cell.length_b   1.000
_cell.length_c   1.000
_cell.angle_alpha   90.00
_cell.angle_beta   90.00
_cell.angle_gamma   90.00
#
_symmetry.space_group_name_H-M   'P 1'
#
loop_
_entity.id
_entity.type
_entity.pdbx_description
1 polymer ?
#
loop_
_entity_poly.entity_id
_entity_poly.type
_entity_poly.pdbx_seq_one_letter_code
_entity_poly.pdbx_strand_id
1 'polypeptide(L)' 'MSNTTTDNDLATIDGMAAVQTILRVLQRITGMRIALVARVTEDAWTAYAVLDEANFGLKPGDQLELQTTY' A
#
# COMPACT_ATOMS: atom_id res chain seq x y z
N MET A 1 12.81 -15.05 -12.99
CA MET A 1 11.49 -15.71 -13.04
C MET A 1 10.92 -15.80 -11.63
N SER A 2 10.18 -14.78 -11.17
CA SER A 2 9.28 -14.84 -9.99
C SER A 2 8.31 -13.64 -9.96
N ASN A 3 7.69 -13.26 -11.10
CA ASN A 3 6.76 -12.12 -11.13
C ASN A 3 5.28 -12.48 -10.88
N THR A 4 4.92 -13.77 -10.89
CA THR A 4 3.52 -14.21 -10.78
C THR A 4 2.97 -14.14 -9.36
N THR A 5 3.81 -14.26 -8.33
CA THR A 5 3.37 -14.22 -6.92
C THR A 5 3.02 -12.79 -6.50
N THR A 6 3.88 -11.82 -6.78
CA THR A 6 3.68 -10.40 -6.40
C THR A 6 2.42 -9.81 -7.02
N ASP A 7 2.17 -10.08 -8.30
CA ASP A 7 1.01 -9.55 -9.04
C ASP A 7 -0.31 -10.16 -8.55
N ASN A 8 -0.30 -11.46 -8.23
CA ASN A 8 -1.45 -12.14 -7.61
C ASN A 8 -1.72 -11.65 -6.19
N ASP A 9 -0.68 -11.42 -5.38
CA ASP A 9 -0.83 -10.91 -4.03
C ASP A 9 -1.39 -9.47 -4.04
N LEU A 10 -0.95 -8.65 -5.00
CA LEU A 10 -1.44 -7.30 -5.24
C LEU A 10 -2.95 -7.31 -5.54
N ALA A 11 -3.38 -8.07 -6.54
CA ALA A 11 -4.78 -8.17 -6.92
C ALA A 11 -5.65 -8.73 -5.78
N THR A 12 -5.11 -9.68 -5.01
CA THR A 12 -5.80 -10.27 -3.87
C THR A 12 -6.03 -9.25 -2.75
N ILE A 13 -4.98 -8.52 -2.36
CA ILE A 13 -5.04 -7.58 -1.23
C ILE A 13 -5.84 -6.33 -1.59
N ASP A 14 -5.69 -5.80 -2.80
CA ASP A 14 -6.44 -4.62 -3.25
C ASP A 14 -7.95 -4.91 -3.32
N GLY A 15 -8.32 -6.11 -3.79
CA GLY A 15 -9.71 -6.56 -3.89
C GLY A 15 -10.38 -6.91 -2.56
N MET A 16 -9.64 -6.97 -1.45
CA MET A 16 -10.20 -7.36 -0.15
C MET A 16 -10.96 -6.20 0.52
N ALA A 17 -12.29 -6.32 0.59
CA ALA A 17 -13.16 -5.33 1.26
C ALA A 17 -12.79 -5.07 2.74
N ALA A 18 -12.25 -6.08 3.43
CA ALA A 18 -11.77 -5.95 4.81
C ALA A 18 -10.59 -4.98 4.91
N VAL A 19 -9.63 -5.05 3.98
CA VAL A 19 -8.46 -4.17 3.93
C VAL A 19 -8.89 -2.72 3.78
N GLN A 20 -9.75 -2.43 2.81
CA GLN A 20 -10.29 -1.09 2.60
C GLN A 20 -11.04 -0.54 3.83
N THR A 21 -11.73 -1.40 4.58
CA THR A 21 -12.40 -1.02 5.82
C THR A 21 -11.42 -0.66 6.92
N ILE A 22 -10.35 -1.44 7.09
CA ILE A 22 -9.30 -1.15 8.07
C ILE A 22 -8.60 0.17 7.74
N LEU A 23 -8.26 0.42 6.47
CA LEU A 23 -7.61 1.68 6.06
C LEU A 23 -8.48 2.90 6.39
N ARG A 24 -9.80 2.84 6.12
CA ARG A 24 -10.74 3.90 6.52
C ARG A 24 -10.79 4.12 8.03
N VAL A 25 -10.78 3.04 8.81
CA VAL A 25 -10.76 3.12 10.28
C VAL A 25 -9.47 3.80 10.75
N LEU A 26 -8.32 3.44 10.18
CA LEU A 26 -7.04 4.06 10.51
C LEU A 26 -7.04 5.56 10.21
N GLN A 27 -7.48 5.98 9.02
CA GLN A 27 -7.59 7.42 8.70
C GLN A 27 -8.48 8.17 9.70
N ARG A 28 -9.61 7.59 10.09
CA ARG A 28 -10.51 8.20 11.07
C ARG A 28 -9.88 8.32 12.47
N ILE A 29 -9.06 7.35 12.87
CA ILE A 29 -8.42 7.32 14.19
C ILE A 29 -7.20 8.26 14.24
N THR A 30 -6.39 8.27 13.19
CA THR A 30 -5.14 9.05 13.15
C THR A 30 -5.34 10.47 12.64
N GLY A 31 -6.42 10.75 11.92
CA GLY A 31 -6.62 11.99 11.17
C GLY A 31 -5.72 12.10 9.93
N MET A 32 -4.98 11.04 9.59
CA MET A 32 -4.16 11.01 8.38
C MET A 32 -5.04 10.88 7.15
N ARG A 33 -4.62 11.51 6.06
CA ARG A 33 -5.31 11.49 4.76
C ARG A 33 -4.76 10.47 3.78
N ILE A 34 -3.75 9.71 4.18
CA ILE A 34 -3.17 8.60 3.40
C ILE A 34 -3.02 7.41 4.34
N ALA A 35 -3.52 6.25 3.91
CA ALA A 35 -3.30 4.97 4.57
C ALA A 35 -3.17 3.89 3.49
N LEU A 36 -2.26 2.93 3.68
CA LEU A 36 -1.99 1.90 2.68
C LEU A 36 -1.42 0.63 3.30
N VAL A 37 -1.57 -0.50 2.60
CA VAL A 37 -0.83 -1.74 2.87
C VAL A 37 0.32 -1.82 1.90
N ALA A 38 1.53 -2.06 2.40
CA ALA A 38 2.70 -2.25 1.57
C ALA A 38 3.39 -3.57 1.87
N ARG A 39 3.96 -4.16 0.84
CA ARG A 39 5.00 -5.18 0.99
C ARG A 39 6.34 -4.49 1.05
N VAL A 40 7.12 -4.75 2.09
CA VAL A 40 8.45 -4.18 2.30
C VAL A 40 9.48 -5.29 2.17
N THR A 41 10.48 -5.08 1.33
CA THR A 41 11.70 -5.91 1.22
C THR A 41 12.91 -5.10 1.72
N GLU A 42 14.10 -5.68 1.66
CA GLU A 42 15.33 -4.98 2.06
C GLU A 42 15.57 -3.71 1.22
N ASP A 43 15.21 -3.73 -0.06
CA ASP A 43 15.55 -2.67 -1.01
C ASP A 43 14.38 -1.71 -1.33
N ALA A 44 13.13 -2.14 -1.15
CA ALA A 44 11.97 -1.40 -1.62
C ALA A 44 10.71 -1.66 -0.79
N TRP A 45 9.76 -0.74 -0.88
CA TRP A 45 8.36 -1.03 -0.52
C TRP A 45 7.45 -0.83 -1.74
N THR A 46 6.49 -1.74 -1.90
CA THR A 46 5.48 -1.75 -2.96
C THR A 46 4.11 -1.58 -2.33
N ALA A 47 3.31 -0.61 -2.78
CA ALA A 47 1.95 -0.40 -2.33
C ALA A 47 1.02 -1.48 -2.88
N TYR A 48 0.19 -2.07 -2.03
CA TYR A 48 -0.70 -3.19 -2.37
C TYR A 48 -2.18 -2.82 -2.27
N ALA A 49 -2.53 -1.94 -1.35
CA ALA A 49 -3.85 -1.31 -1.27
C ALA A 49 -3.66 0.11 -0.78
N VAL A 50 -4.29 1.08 -1.43
CA VAL A 50 -4.08 2.50 -1.14
C VAL A 50 -5.42 3.20 -0.90
N LEU A 51 -5.48 3.98 0.16
CA LEU A 51 -6.52 4.97 0.41
C LEU A 51 -5.85 6.35 0.53
N ASP A 52 -5.89 7.11 -0.57
CA ASP A 52 -5.29 8.44 -0.69
C ASP A 52 -6.38 9.51 -0.83
N GLU A 53 -6.72 10.13 0.29
CA GLU A 53 -7.60 11.30 0.35
C GLU A 53 -6.80 12.62 0.39
N ALA A 54 -5.47 12.55 0.33
CA ALA A 54 -4.59 13.71 0.28
C ALA A 54 -4.34 14.20 -1.15
N ASN A 55 -4.70 13.39 -2.16
CA ASN A 55 -4.33 13.57 -3.56
C ASN A 55 -2.80 13.58 -3.76
N PHE A 56 -2.10 12.70 -3.05
CA PHE A 56 -0.68 12.48 -3.26
C PHE A 56 -0.38 11.79 -4.60
N GLY A 57 -1.35 11.03 -5.12
CA GLY A 57 -1.29 10.34 -6.41
C GLY A 57 -0.80 8.89 -6.32
N LEU A 58 -0.71 8.33 -5.11
CA LEU A 58 -0.23 6.97 -4.89
C LEU A 58 -1.28 5.93 -5.30
N LYS A 59 -0.82 4.84 -5.92
CA LYS A 59 -1.67 3.75 -6.42
C LYS A 59 -1.14 2.38 -5.99
N PRO A 60 -2.00 1.35 -5.93
CA PRO A 60 -1.53 -0.03 -5.85
C PRO A 60 -0.55 -0.34 -6.99
N GLY A 61 0.55 -1.01 -6.65
CA GLY A 61 1.68 -1.29 -7.54
C GLY A 61 2.79 -0.24 -7.50
N ASP A 62 2.55 0.97 -6.99
CA ASP A 62 3.59 1.98 -6.88
C ASP A 62 4.69 1.49 -5.94
N GLN A 63 5.93 1.67 -6.38
CA GLN A 63 7.13 1.39 -5.60
C GLN A 63 7.76 2.69 -5.18
N LEU A 64 8.31 2.70 -3.97
CA LEU A 64 9.20 3.78 -3.56
C LEU A 64 10.46 3.16 -2.97
N GLU A 65 11.60 3.67 -3.43
CA GLU A 65 12.89 3.16 -2.97
C GLU A 65 13.05 3.48 -1.50
N LEU A 66 13.52 2.51 -0.73
CA LEU A 66 13.88 2.75 0.67
C LEU A 66 15.16 3.56 0.69
N GLN A 67 15.03 4.89 0.66
CA GLN A 67 16.15 5.76 0.96
C GLN A 67 16.43 5.63 2.46
N THR A 68 17.58 5.04 2.79
CA THR A 68 18.05 4.92 4.16
C THR A 68 18.30 6.32 4.72
N THR A 69 17.43 6.77 5.62
CA THR A 69 17.58 8.02 6.36
C THR A 69 18.56 7.85 7.53
N TYR A 70 19.80 7.46 7.22
CA TYR A 70 20.91 7.46 8.20
C TYR A 70 21.34 8.90 8.53
#